data_AF-A0A518XJJ2-F1
#
_entry.id   AF-A0A518XJJ2-F1
#
_cell.length_a   1.000
_cell.length_b   1.000
_cell.length_c   1.000
_cell.angle_alpha   90.00
_cell.angle_beta   90.00
_cell.angle_gamma   90.00
#
_symmetry.space_group_name_H-M   'P 1'
#
loop_
_entity.id
_entity.type
_entity.pdbx_description
1 polymer ?
#
loop_
_entity_poly.entity_id
_entity_poly.type
_entity_poly.pdbx_seq_one_letter_code
_entity_poly.pdbx_strand_id
1 'polypeptide(L)'
;MPLEEFGHQMRNRVRQETGLTIGVGFGPTKTLANHAAKKWSKTNGEVDLSSPVRQRKLMALINISEVWGVGGKIRKRLRGLKANGTRPYVSGVTV
;
A
#
# COMPACT_ATOMS: atom_id res chain seq x y z
N MET A 1 19.87 10.07 5.50
CA MET A 1 18.99 9.18 6.27
C MET A 1 18.11 8.42 5.31
N PRO A 2 18.13 7.07 5.30
CA PRO A 2 17.18 6.24 4.57
C PRO A 2 15.73 6.47 5.05
N LEU A 3 14.75 6.35 4.15
CA LEU A 3 13.33 6.59 4.49
C LEU A 3 12.80 5.63 5.56
N GLU A 4 13.28 4.39 5.56
CA GLU A 4 12.95 3.40 6.59
C GLU A 4 13.42 3.86 7.98
N GLU A 5 14.62 4.42 8.10
CA GLU A 5 15.13 4.94 9.37
C GLU A 5 14.33 6.17 9.86
N PHE A 6 13.91 7.03 8.93
CA PHE A 6 13.05 8.18 9.24
C PHE A 6 11.66 7.74 9.71
N GLY A 7 11.08 6.71 9.08
CA GLY A 7 9.82 6.09 9.51
C GLY A 7 9.90 5.56 10.94
N HIS A 8 11.00 4.88 11.26
CA HIS A 8 11.28 4.33 12.59
C HIS A 8 11.34 5.42 13.65
N GLN A 9 12.03 6.53 13.36
CA GLN A 9 12.10 7.66 14.28
C GLN A 9 10.72 8.28 14.54
N MET A 10 9.92 8.50 13.50
CA MET A 10 8.56 9.04 13.66
C MET A 10 7.68 8.13 14.49
N ARG A 11 7.70 6.82 14.23
CA ARG A 11 6.91 5.85 14.98
C ARG A 11 7.32 5.79 16.45
N ASN A 12 8.62 5.78 16.72
CA ASN A 12 9.15 5.79 18.08
C ASN A 12 8.75 7.09 18.81
N ARG A 13 8.81 8.23 18.13
CA ARG A 13 8.42 9.51 18.71
C ARG A 13 6.94 9.53 19.11
N VAL A 14 6.06 9.14 18.18
CA VAL A 14 4.61 9.08 18.45
C VAL A 14 4.30 8.09 19.57
N ARG A 15 4.98 6.94 19.61
CA ARG A 15 4.83 5.96 20.69
C ARG A 15 5.29 6.53 22.04
N GLN A 16 6.39 7.26 22.09
CA GLN A 16 6.89 7.88 23.32
C GLN A 16 5.95 8.97 23.84
N GLU A 17 5.41 9.81 22.94
CA GLU A 17 4.58 10.95 23.34
C GLU A 17 3.12 10.56 23.65
N THR A 18 2.58 9.57 22.94
CA THR A 18 1.13 9.26 22.99
C THR A 18 0.82 7.85 23.50
N GLY A 19 1.83 6.96 23.57
CA GLY A 19 1.63 5.53 23.81
C GLY A 19 1.05 4.76 22.62
N LEU A 20 0.68 5.43 21.52
CA LEU A 20 0.06 4.81 20.36
C LEU A 20 1.08 4.40 19.31
N THR A 21 0.88 3.23 18.68
CA THR A 21 1.67 2.82 17.51
C THR A 21 1.00 3.22 16.22
N ILE A 22 1.75 3.89 15.34
CA ILE A 22 1.34 4.24 13.98
C ILE A 22 2.06 3.36 12.93
N GLY A 23 1.47 3.29 11.73
CA GLY A 23 2.14 2.76 10.55
C GLY A 23 2.53 3.89 9.59
N VAL A 24 3.74 3.82 9.03
CA VAL A 24 4.30 4.85 8.14
C VAL A 24 4.57 4.22 6.77
N GLY A 25 3.99 4.79 5.72
CA GLY A 25 4.23 4.36 4.35
C GLY A 25 4.84 5.49 3.54
N PHE A 26 5.88 5.18 2.76
CA PHE A 26 6.45 6.05 1.74
C PHE A 26 6.10 5.49 0.37
N GLY A 27 5.62 6.33 -0.53
CA GLY A 27 5.24 5.89 -1.87
C GLY A 27 4.78 7.05 -2.76
N PRO A 28 4.64 6.80 -4.07
CA PRO A 28 4.30 7.84 -5.05
C PRO A 28 2.88 8.41 -4.83
N THR A 29 1.97 7.64 -4.24
CA THR A 29 0.62 8.09 -3.93
C THR A 29 0.26 7.79 -2.47
N LYS A 30 -0.51 8.69 -1.85
CA LYS A 30 -0.98 8.57 -0.45
C LYS A 30 -1.77 7.27 -0.24
N THR A 31 -2.57 6.85 -1.22
CA THR A 31 -3.37 5.63 -1.17
C THR A 31 -2.51 4.38 -1.09
N LEU A 32 -1.49 4.28 -1.95
CA LEU A 32 -0.60 3.12 -1.98
C LEU A 32 0.24 3.04 -0.71
N ALA A 33 0.77 4.17 -0.26
CA ALA A 33 1.56 4.28 0.95
C ALA A 33 0.77 3.87 2.21
N ASN A 34 -0.43 4.43 2.39
CA ASN A 34 -1.31 4.11 3.53
C ASN A 34 -1.78 2.64 3.50
N HIS A 35 -2.16 2.16 2.32
CA HIS A 35 -2.57 0.76 2.16
C HIS A 35 -1.42 -0.18 2.53
N ALA A 36 -0.21 0.07 2.03
CA ALA A 36 0.94 -0.79 2.30
C ALA A 36 1.34 -0.80 3.78
N ALA A 37 1.39 0.36 4.42
CA ALA A 37 1.71 0.47 5.85
C ALA A 37 0.72 -0.28 6.75
N LYS A 38 -0.56 -0.38 6.35
CA LYS A 38 -1.60 -1.12 7.08
C LYS A 38 -1.62 -2.62 6.79
N LYS A 39 -1.45 -3.02 5.53
CA LYS A 39 -1.58 -4.41 5.09
C LYS A 39 -0.31 -5.22 5.28
N TRP A 40 0.85 -4.58 5.16
CA TRP A 40 2.13 -5.27 5.23
C TRP A 40 2.68 -5.24 6.66
N SER A 41 2.03 -5.99 7.56
CA SER A 41 2.49 -6.12 8.96
C SER A 41 3.89 -6.74 9.09
N LYS A 42 4.36 -7.46 8.05
CA LYS A 42 5.70 -8.07 8.03
C LYS A 42 6.87 -7.08 7.99
N THR A 43 6.64 -5.83 7.64
CA THR A 43 7.68 -4.77 7.70
C THR A 43 7.54 -3.93 8.96
N ASN A 44 6.93 -4.52 10.00
CA ASN A 44 6.78 -3.91 11.30
C ASN A 44 6.04 -2.55 11.27
N GLY A 45 5.19 -2.31 10.27
CA GLY A 45 4.41 -1.07 10.14
C GLY A 45 5.09 0.05 9.34
N GLU A 46 6.26 -0.20 8.76
CA GLU A 46 6.97 0.77 7.92
C GLU A 46 7.19 0.22 6.53
N VAL A 47 6.83 0.94 5.48
CA VAL A 47 6.97 0.44 4.10
C VAL A 47 7.49 1.54 3.19
N ASP A 48 8.63 1.30 2.54
CA ASP A 48 9.12 2.15 1.45
C ASP A 48 8.80 1.53 0.07
N LEU A 49 7.95 2.22 -0.68
CA LEU A 49 7.56 1.96 -2.06
C LEU A 49 8.13 2.97 -3.05
N SER A 50 9.21 3.68 -2.71
CA SER A 50 9.96 4.52 -3.64
C SER A 50 10.41 3.72 -4.88
N SER A 51 10.73 2.43 -4.72
CA SER A 51 11.15 1.54 -5.79
C SER A 51 9.98 1.01 -6.64
N PRO A 52 9.99 1.20 -7.98
CA PRO A 52 9.01 0.61 -8.89
C PRO A 52 8.94 -0.93 -8.83
N VAL A 53 10.02 -1.59 -8.43
CA VAL A 53 10.03 -3.05 -8.22
C VAL A 53 9.22 -3.43 -6.99
N ARG A 54 9.36 -2.70 -5.88
CA ARG A 54 8.55 -2.89 -4.67
C ARG A 54 7.08 -2.56 -4.93
N GLN A 55 6.81 -1.50 -5.70
CA GLN A 55 5.46 -1.16 -6.14
C GLN A 55 4.81 -2.29 -6.95
N ARG A 56 5.49 -2.83 -7.97
CA ARG A 56 4.94 -3.93 -8.78
C ARG A 56 4.66 -5.19 -7.96
N LYS A 57 5.57 -5.57 -7.07
CA LYS A 57 5.35 -6.69 -6.14
C LYS A 57 4.13 -6.45 -5.25
N LEU A 58 3.98 -5.24 -4.72
CA LEU A 58 2.85 -4.87 -3.90
C LEU A 58 1.54 -4.87 -4.71
N MET A 59 1.53 -4.26 -5.89
CA MET A 59 0.35 -4.18 -6.76
C MET A 59 -0.10 -5.56 -7.28
N ALA A 60 0.82 -6.53 -7.36
CA ALA A 60 0.52 -7.93 -7.66
C ALA A 60 -0.07 -8.70 -6.48
N LEU A 61 0.07 -8.20 -5.25
CA LEU A 61 -0.47 -8.81 -4.03
C LEU A 61 -1.80 -8.16 -3.59
N ILE A 62 -1.98 -6.87 -3.89
CA ILE A 62 -3.17 -6.11 -3.50
C ILE A 62 -4.34 -6.47 -4.42
N ASN A 63 -5.45 -6.88 -3.80
CA ASN A 63 -6.72 -7.00 -4.50
C ASN A 63 -7.30 -5.60 -4.75
N ILE A 64 -7.76 -5.35 -5.97
CA ILE A 64 -8.40 -4.08 -6.38
C ILE A 64 -9.53 -3.64 -5.42
N SER A 65 -10.17 -4.60 -4.76
CA SER A 65 -11.28 -4.37 -3.83
C SER A 65 -10.84 -3.70 -2.52
N GLU A 66 -9.55 -3.72 -2.20
CA GLU A 66 -8.99 -3.21 -0.94
C GLU A 66 -8.32 -1.84 -1.11
N VAL A 67 -8.28 -1.30 -2.33
CA VAL A 67 -7.76 0.03 -2.63
C VAL A 67 -8.85 1.07 -2.39
N TRP A 68 -8.62 1.96 -1.43
CA TRP A 68 -9.53 3.04 -1.11
C TRP A 68 -9.63 4.01 -2.32
N GLY A 69 -10.84 4.21 -2.84
CA GLY A 69 -11.11 5.02 -4.04
C GLY A 69 -11.43 4.21 -5.31
N VAL A 70 -11.19 2.89 -5.34
CA VAL A 70 -11.63 2.05 -6.47
C VAL A 70 -13.10 1.64 -6.28
N GLY A 71 -14.01 2.47 -6.81
CA GLY A 71 -15.45 2.23 -6.72
C GLY A 71 -15.92 0.98 -7.48
N GLY A 72 -17.12 0.49 -7.14
CA GLY A 72 -17.69 -0.73 -7.72
C GLY A 72 -17.79 -0.73 -9.26
N LYS A 73 -17.95 0.44 -9.88
CA LYS A 73 -18.00 0.61 -11.34
C LYS A 73 -16.66 0.33 -12.02
N ILE A 74 -15.57 0.84 -11.47
CA ILE A 74 -14.20 0.58 -11.93
C ILE A 74 -13.86 -0.91 -11.72
N ARG A 75 -14.27 -1.48 -10.59
CA ARG A 75 -14.12 -2.91 -10.28
C ARG A 75 -14.84 -3.83 -11.28
N LYS A 76 -16.05 -3.48 -11.72
CA LYS A 76 -16.80 -4.25 -12.74
C LYS A 76 -16.10 -4.16 -14.11
N ARG A 77 -15.62 -2.97 -14.50
CA ARG A 77 -14.89 -2.77 -15.76
C ARG A 77 -13.58 -3.57 -15.81
N LEU A 78 -12.83 -3.57 -14.71
CA LEU A 78 -11.58 -4.34 -14.58
C LEU A 78 -11.80 -5.85 -14.55
N ARG A 79 -12.93 -6.32 -13.99
CA ARG A 79 -13.32 -7.73 -14.08
C ARG A 79 -13.75 -8.14 -15.49
N GLY A 80 -14.45 -7.28 -16.21
CA GLY A 80 -14.83 -7.52 -17.61
C GLY A 80 -13.63 -7.58 -18.56
N LEU A 81 -12.56 -6.83 -18.28
CA LEU A 81 -11.32 -6.85 -19.08
C LEU A 81 -10.43 -8.08 -18.81
N LYS A 82 -10.57 -8.74 -17.65
CA LYS A 82 -9.86 -9.99 -17.31
C LYS A 82 -10.84 -11.16 -17.26
N ALA A 83 -11.34 -11.56 -18.41
CA ALA A 83 -12.03 -12.84 -18.57
C ALA A 83 -10.97 -13.97 -18.49
N ASN A 84 -10.63 -14.45 -17.28
CA ASN A 84 -10.00 -15.75 -16.99
C ASN A 84 -9.62 -15.86 -15.50
N GLY A 85 -10.58 -16.22 -14.63
CA GLY A 85 -10.41 -16.93 -13.35
C GLY A 85 -9.49 -16.37 -12.24
N THR A 86 -8.74 -15.29 -12.46
CA THR A 86 -7.72 -14.78 -11.54
C THR A 86 -8.22 -13.54 -10.78
N ARG A 87 -7.82 -13.40 -9.50
CA ARG A 87 -8.20 -12.26 -8.67
C ARG A 87 -7.73 -10.95 -9.35
N PRO A 88 -8.56 -9.89 -9.39
CA PRO A 88 -8.16 -8.62 -10.00
C PRO A 88 -7.10 -7.93 -9.11
N TYR A 89 -5.89 -7.78 -9.65
CA TYR A 89 -4.76 -7.10 -9.03
C TYR A 89 -4.53 -5.71 -9.62
N VAL A 90 -3.93 -4.80 -8.84
CA VAL A 90 -3.81 -3.37 -9.17
C VAL A 90 -2.79 -3.12 -10.30
N SER A 91 -1.96 -4.08 -10.69
CA SER A 91 -0.84 -3.87 -11.63
C SER A 91 -1.20 -3.32 -13.03
N GLY A 92 -2.49 -3.25 -13.38
CA GLY A 92 -2.99 -2.64 -14.63
C GLY A 92 -3.85 -1.39 -14.42
N VAL A 93 -3.92 -0.86 -13.20
CA VAL A 93 -4.63 0.38 -12.86
C VAL A 93 -3.57 1.41 -12.51
N THR A 94 -3.26 2.30 -13.44
CA THR A 94 -2.56 3.53 -13.11
C THR A 94 -3.52 4.37 -12.28
N VAL A 95 -3.20 4.56 -10.99
CA VAL A 95 -3.88 5.51 -10.10
C VAL A 95 -3.03 6.75 -10.01
#